data_AF-A0A4S9ZZR0-F1
#
_entry.id   AF-A0A4S9ZZR0-F1
#
_cell.length_a   1.000
_cell.length_b   1.000
_cell.length_c   1.000
_cell.angle_alpha   90.00
_cell.angle_beta   90.00
_cell.angle_gamma   90.00
#
_symmetry.space_group_name_H-M   'P 1'
#
loop_
_entity.id
_entity.type
_entity.pdbx_description
1 polymer ?
#
loop_
_entity_poly.entity_id
_entity_poly.type
_entity_poly.pdbx_seq_one_letter_code
_entity_poly.pdbx_strand_id
1 'polypeptide(L)'
;MQGLEGVAVVNIVSNVEEVDGGASKKLKTMITHNDGAEWGLITPPKKDTDNKDIDCSGDLEKCSLHLHGYTERNDPRDTYSSPSAVGLMMAVGNVGPSLGPYKEGNTFITRDGGVEWHEVFKGTYMWEYGDQGSIIVIVQEGVPVDTVYYTTNEGQKWIAYQFSETKVLVDHISTVPSDTSRNFILWGKDGGSSGGLVTVNLDFSGLTDRQCKLDENVPDASDSDYDLWEPKHPLSDSNCLFGHIAQYHRKKPEADCYNGPVIDRLHAISQNCSCSRQDFECDYNYERQNDGSCALVPGTQPIDPLEYCAANPDLDEYYAPTGYRRIPLTTCSGGKEFDKISEPYPCPNHEKQFEKKHGISGAGLFFAIVIPIMAAAGVGYYVYKNYDGQFGRIQLGDTGMMGNGNGAFDSEQVWIKYPVAALSAVVAVLAAVPMVIGGLFRMASQRFGGGSGGGYSRPYTSRSSFSRGRGDYSHVDADEGELLGDESDEEV
;
A
#
# COMPACT_ATOMS: atom_id res chain seq x y z
N MET A 1 9.97 -5.31 -5.30
CA MET A 1 9.68 -5.19 -6.73
C MET A 1 10.19 -3.84 -7.15
N GLN A 2 10.96 -3.78 -8.21
CA GLN A 2 11.42 -2.50 -8.73
C GLN A 2 10.26 -1.83 -9.48
N GLY A 3 10.14 -0.51 -9.36
CA GLY A 3 9.08 0.26 -10.03
C GLY A 3 7.71 0.25 -9.35
N LEU A 4 7.51 -0.48 -8.24
CA LEU A 4 6.29 -0.39 -7.42
C LEU A 4 6.59 -0.32 -5.93
N GLU A 5 5.88 0.58 -5.24
CA GLU A 5 6.02 0.81 -3.82
C GLU A 5 5.53 -0.40 -3.02
N GLY A 6 6.33 -0.82 -2.03
CA GLY A 6 5.86 -1.73 -0.98
C GLY A 6 5.65 -3.20 -1.35
N VAL A 7 5.92 -3.59 -2.60
CA VAL A 7 5.81 -4.98 -3.03
C VAL A 7 7.14 -5.70 -2.82
N ALA A 8 7.16 -6.79 -2.05
CA ALA A 8 8.35 -7.61 -1.88
C ALA A 8 8.00 -9.10 -1.77
N VAL A 9 8.93 -9.95 -2.19
CA VAL A 9 8.79 -11.42 -2.17
C VAL A 9 9.95 -12.00 -1.38
N VAL A 10 9.67 -12.95 -0.48
CA VAL A 10 10.67 -13.62 0.36
C VAL A 10 10.37 -15.11 0.48
N ASN A 11 11.42 -15.89 0.72
CA ASN A 11 11.29 -17.31 1.07
C ASN A 11 11.54 -17.49 2.57
N ILE A 12 10.58 -18.12 3.26
CA ILE A 12 10.66 -18.45 4.69
C ILE A 12 10.92 -19.96 4.86
N VAL A 13 11.55 -20.33 5.97
CA VAL A 13 11.67 -21.74 6.37
C VAL A 13 10.42 -22.10 7.19
N SER A 14 9.56 -22.97 6.65
CA SER A 14 8.28 -23.30 7.30
C SER A 14 8.38 -24.39 8.37
N ASN A 15 9.49 -25.13 8.42
CA ASN A 15 9.70 -26.27 9.33
C ASN A 15 10.88 -26.05 10.29
N VAL A 16 10.94 -24.88 10.93
CA VAL A 16 12.07 -24.49 11.81
C VAL A 16 12.39 -25.55 12.87
N GLU A 17 11.39 -26.07 13.58
CA GLU A 17 11.58 -27.08 14.63
C GLU A 17 12.17 -28.41 14.09
N GLU A 18 11.76 -28.84 12.89
CA GLU A 18 12.29 -30.06 12.26
C GLU A 18 13.74 -29.84 11.80
N VAL A 19 14.05 -28.64 11.32
CA VAL A 19 15.39 -28.25 10.84
C VAL A 19 16.39 -28.22 11.99
N ASP A 20 15.98 -27.74 13.16
CA ASP A 20 16.80 -27.79 14.38
C ASP A 20 17.13 -29.24 14.78
N GLY A 21 16.24 -30.18 14.45
CA GLY A 21 16.45 -31.63 14.59
C GLY A 21 17.27 -32.28 13.46
N GLY A 22 17.73 -31.52 12.47
CA GLY A 22 18.55 -31.99 11.34
C GLY A 22 17.79 -32.32 10.05
N ALA A 23 16.50 -31.99 9.95
CA ALA A 23 15.74 -32.15 8.71
C ALA A 23 16.15 -31.14 7.64
N SER A 24 15.81 -31.42 6.37
CA SER A 24 15.97 -30.46 5.29
C SER A 24 15.00 -29.28 5.43
N LYS A 25 15.44 -28.09 5.00
CA LYS A 25 14.60 -26.88 4.99
C LYS A 25 13.48 -27.04 3.97
N LYS A 26 12.24 -26.83 4.41
CA LYS A 26 11.07 -26.64 3.56
C LYS A 26 10.85 -25.15 3.41
N LEU A 27 11.00 -24.64 2.19
CA LEU A 27 10.85 -23.22 1.90
C LEU A 27 9.42 -22.95 1.42
N LYS A 28 8.85 -21.84 1.89
CA LYS A 28 7.59 -21.29 1.39
C LYS A 28 7.79 -19.84 0.99
N THR A 29 7.18 -19.45 -0.13
CA THR A 29 7.25 -18.08 -0.64
C THR A 29 6.11 -17.24 -0.11
N MET A 30 6.45 -16.05 0.39
CA MET A 30 5.53 -15.04 0.90
C MET A 30 5.68 -13.75 0.09
N ILE A 31 4.59 -13.02 -0.09
CA ILE A 31 4.56 -11.70 -0.71
C ILE A 31 3.92 -10.68 0.24
N THR A 32 4.42 -9.44 0.19
CA THR A 32 3.83 -8.28 0.85
C THR A 32 3.49 -7.23 -0.20
N HIS A 33 2.46 -6.43 0.09
CA HIS A 33 2.06 -5.26 -0.70
C HIS A 33 2.01 -3.99 0.16
N ASN A 34 2.45 -4.06 1.41
CA ASN A 34 2.41 -2.94 2.36
C ASN A 34 3.75 -2.78 3.09
N ASP A 35 4.84 -2.84 2.34
CA ASP A 35 6.21 -2.57 2.81
C ASP A 35 6.65 -3.50 3.96
N GLY A 36 6.20 -4.75 3.89
CA GLY A 36 6.57 -5.80 4.83
C GLY A 36 5.81 -5.78 6.16
N ALA A 37 4.78 -4.94 6.29
CA ALA A 37 3.92 -4.93 7.48
C ALA A 37 3.07 -6.21 7.59
N GLU A 38 2.54 -6.70 6.45
CA GLU A 38 1.81 -7.96 6.36
C GLU A 38 2.35 -8.81 5.21
N TRP A 39 2.37 -10.12 5.42
CA TRP A 39 2.84 -11.10 4.45
C TRP A 39 1.77 -12.16 4.23
N GLY A 40 1.57 -12.55 2.97
CA GLY A 40 0.66 -13.62 2.58
C GLY A 40 1.34 -14.63 1.67
N LEU A 41 0.82 -15.86 1.66
CA LEU A 41 1.20 -16.85 0.67
C LEU A 41 0.68 -16.45 -0.72
N ILE A 42 1.42 -16.82 -1.76
CA ILE A 42 1.05 -16.48 -3.13
C ILE A 42 -0.02 -17.44 -3.63
N THR A 43 -1.12 -16.87 -4.15
CA THR A 43 -2.21 -17.66 -4.74
C THR A 43 -1.71 -18.34 -6.01
N PRO A 44 -1.91 -19.66 -6.17
CA PRO A 44 -1.48 -20.39 -7.35
C PRO A 44 -2.26 -19.93 -8.60
N PRO A 45 -1.65 -20.00 -9.80
CA PRO A 45 -2.37 -19.82 -11.05
C PRO A 45 -3.52 -20.82 -11.15
N LYS A 46 -4.64 -20.40 -11.75
CA LYS A 46 -5.81 -21.28 -11.95
C LYS A 46 -5.54 -22.37 -12.98
N LYS A 47 -4.67 -22.09 -13.96
CA LYS A 47 -4.43 -22.93 -15.12
C LYS A 47 -2.95 -23.05 -15.46
N ASP A 48 -2.58 -24.21 -15.99
CA ASP A 48 -1.25 -24.47 -16.55
C ASP A 48 -1.13 -23.98 -18.00
N THR A 49 0.05 -24.15 -18.59
CA THR A 49 0.29 -23.77 -20.01
C THR A 49 -0.56 -24.53 -21.01
N ASP A 50 -1.05 -25.72 -20.65
CA ASP A 50 -1.94 -26.54 -21.50
C ASP A 50 -3.42 -26.18 -21.30
N ASN A 51 -3.71 -25.09 -20.57
CA ASN A 51 -5.05 -24.63 -20.22
C ASN A 51 -5.82 -25.66 -19.35
N LYS A 52 -5.11 -26.53 -18.64
CA LYS A 52 -5.66 -27.47 -17.66
C LYS A 52 -5.69 -26.80 -16.29
N ASP A 53 -6.71 -27.13 -15.50
CA ASP A 53 -6.80 -26.61 -14.14
C ASP A 53 -5.68 -27.22 -13.28
N ILE A 54 -5.02 -26.37 -12.50
CA ILE A 54 -3.99 -26.81 -11.55
C ILE A 54 -4.70 -27.31 -10.29
N ASP A 55 -4.42 -28.56 -9.90
CA ASP A 55 -5.01 -29.20 -8.72
C ASP A 55 -4.42 -28.65 -7.41
N CYS A 56 -4.78 -27.40 -7.11
CA CYS A 56 -4.31 -26.63 -5.96
C CYS A 56 -5.45 -25.73 -5.47
N SER A 57 -6.61 -26.32 -5.20
CA SER A 57 -7.78 -25.60 -4.68
C SER A 57 -7.90 -25.78 -3.17
N GLY A 58 -7.99 -24.67 -2.43
CA GLY A 58 -8.31 -24.68 -1.00
C GLY A 58 -7.33 -23.88 -0.15
N ASP A 59 -6.83 -24.52 0.90
CA ASP A 59 -5.98 -23.91 1.92
C ASP A 59 -4.58 -23.62 1.37
N LEU A 60 -4.22 -22.32 1.30
CA LEU A 60 -2.92 -21.87 0.80
C LEU A 60 -1.75 -22.45 1.60
N GLU A 61 -1.96 -22.79 2.88
CA GLU A 61 -0.93 -23.42 3.70
C GLU A 61 -0.56 -24.82 3.23
N LYS A 62 -1.48 -25.52 2.54
CA LYS A 62 -1.23 -26.84 1.98
C LYS A 62 -0.72 -26.76 0.55
N CYS A 63 -1.16 -25.77 -0.20
CA CYS A 63 -0.82 -25.61 -1.60
C CYS A 63 -0.83 -24.14 -2.00
N SER A 64 0.35 -23.60 -2.32
CA SER A 64 0.53 -22.23 -2.81
C SER A 64 1.61 -22.17 -3.89
N LEU A 65 1.74 -21.02 -4.55
CA LEU A 65 2.84 -20.78 -5.48
C LEU A 65 4.12 -20.47 -4.70
N HIS A 66 5.21 -21.13 -5.07
CA HIS A 66 6.53 -20.91 -4.52
C HIS A 66 7.51 -20.55 -5.63
N LEU A 67 8.32 -19.53 -5.38
CA LEU A 67 9.24 -18.94 -6.35
C LEU A 67 10.68 -19.07 -5.85
N HIS A 68 11.58 -19.44 -6.75
CA HIS A 68 13.02 -19.40 -6.51
C HIS A 68 13.52 -17.97 -6.41
N GLY A 69 14.51 -17.75 -5.55
CA GLY A 69 15.20 -16.48 -5.39
C GLY A 69 15.79 -15.99 -6.71
N TYR A 70 15.71 -14.70 -7.03
CA TYR A 70 16.47 -14.14 -8.16
C TYR A 70 17.99 -14.33 -7.97
N THR A 71 18.46 -14.49 -6.72
CA THR A 71 19.83 -14.86 -6.37
C THR A 71 20.23 -16.28 -6.78
N GLU A 72 19.27 -17.13 -7.17
CA GLU A 72 19.53 -18.48 -7.69
C GLU A 72 19.75 -18.48 -9.21
N ARG A 73 19.53 -17.33 -9.90
CA ARG A 73 19.89 -17.17 -11.30
C ARG A 73 21.41 -17.08 -11.46
N ASN A 74 21.90 -17.42 -12.66
CA ASN A 74 23.33 -17.36 -12.99
C ASN A 74 23.90 -15.95 -12.82
N ASP A 75 23.12 -14.92 -13.14
CA ASP A 75 23.45 -13.52 -12.84
C ASP A 75 22.42 -12.94 -11.85
N PRO A 76 22.82 -12.66 -10.60
CA PRO A 76 21.95 -12.06 -9.59
C PRO A 76 21.48 -10.63 -9.93
N ARG A 77 22.06 -9.98 -10.94
CA ARG A 77 21.59 -8.67 -11.44
C ARG A 77 20.27 -8.81 -12.19
N ASP A 78 19.99 -9.99 -12.73
CA ASP A 78 18.76 -10.26 -13.45
C ASP A 78 17.61 -10.50 -12.46
N THR A 79 17.05 -9.42 -11.91
CA THR A 79 16.01 -9.54 -10.89
C THR A 79 14.66 -10.05 -11.47
N TYR A 80 13.65 -10.25 -10.62
CA TYR A 80 12.31 -10.66 -11.09
C TYR A 80 11.63 -9.61 -11.98
N SER A 81 11.95 -8.34 -11.77
CA SER A 81 11.25 -7.17 -12.30
C SER A 81 12.25 -6.15 -12.82
N SER A 82 11.82 -5.25 -13.70
CA SER A 82 12.60 -4.08 -14.09
C SER A 82 12.00 -2.80 -13.49
N PRO A 83 12.80 -1.78 -13.11
CA PRO A 83 12.25 -0.48 -12.73
C PRO A 83 11.46 0.16 -13.88
N SER A 84 11.79 -0.20 -15.13
CA SER A 84 11.11 0.28 -16.32
C SER A 84 9.82 -0.50 -16.62
N ALA A 85 9.68 -1.75 -16.17
CA ALA A 85 8.55 -2.64 -16.49
C ALA A 85 7.55 -2.72 -15.32
N VAL A 86 6.81 -1.64 -15.10
CA VAL A 86 5.90 -1.49 -13.96
C VAL A 86 4.82 -2.58 -13.96
N GLY A 87 4.61 -3.23 -12.81
CA GLY A 87 3.61 -4.29 -12.65
C GLY A 87 4.06 -5.67 -13.14
N LEU A 88 5.13 -5.76 -13.92
CA LEU A 88 5.62 -7.03 -14.48
C LEU A 88 6.66 -7.68 -13.57
N MET A 89 6.45 -8.96 -13.28
CA MET A 89 7.49 -9.82 -12.70
C MET A 89 7.47 -11.20 -13.34
N MET A 90 8.63 -11.81 -13.44
CA MET A 90 8.80 -13.19 -13.87
C MET A 90 9.62 -13.96 -12.84
N ALA A 91 9.34 -15.25 -12.71
CA ALA A 91 10.03 -16.10 -11.75
C ALA A 91 9.95 -17.57 -12.14
N VAL A 92 10.98 -18.33 -11.80
CA VAL A 92 10.95 -19.81 -11.80
C VAL A 92 10.41 -20.29 -10.46
N GLY A 93 9.57 -21.31 -10.45
CA GLY A 93 8.93 -21.79 -9.24
C GLY A 93 8.17 -23.08 -9.41
N ASN A 94 7.39 -23.45 -8.40
CA ASN A 94 6.45 -24.57 -8.46
C ASN A 94 5.20 -24.28 -7.64
N VAL A 95 4.10 -24.96 -7.98
CA VAL A 95 2.89 -24.98 -7.16
C VAL A 95 2.91 -26.24 -6.30
N GLY A 96 2.68 -26.09 -5.00
CA GLY A 96 2.69 -27.23 -4.08
C GLY A 96 2.78 -26.84 -2.61
N PRO A 97 3.15 -27.78 -1.72
CA PRO A 97 3.25 -27.53 -0.28
C PRO A 97 4.52 -26.79 0.14
N SER A 98 5.57 -26.83 -0.68
CA SER A 98 6.85 -26.15 -0.48
C SER A 98 7.60 -25.99 -1.79
N LEU A 99 8.60 -25.10 -1.81
CA LEU A 99 9.50 -24.90 -2.95
C LEU A 99 10.29 -26.19 -3.24
N GLY A 100 10.28 -26.61 -4.50
CA GLY A 100 10.99 -27.77 -5.00
C GLY A 100 12.40 -27.43 -5.52
N PRO A 101 13.08 -28.38 -6.18
CA PRO A 101 14.35 -28.12 -6.85
C PRO A 101 14.18 -27.20 -8.06
N TYR A 102 15.11 -26.26 -8.25
CA TYR A 102 15.06 -25.27 -9.35
C TYR A 102 14.82 -25.89 -10.72
N LYS A 103 15.54 -26.98 -11.06
CA LYS A 103 15.45 -27.66 -12.36
C LYS A 103 14.10 -28.32 -12.65
N GLU A 104 13.28 -28.53 -11.64
CA GLU A 104 11.93 -29.10 -11.75
C GLU A 104 10.86 -28.00 -11.77
N GLY A 105 11.27 -26.73 -11.66
CA GLY A 105 10.37 -25.59 -11.68
C GLY A 105 9.81 -25.27 -13.06
N ASN A 106 8.69 -24.57 -13.06
CA ASN A 106 8.08 -23.91 -14.21
C ASN A 106 8.32 -22.41 -14.14
N THR A 107 8.13 -21.72 -15.26
CA THR A 107 8.30 -20.27 -15.35
C THR A 107 6.96 -19.56 -15.32
N PHE A 108 6.81 -18.57 -14.45
CA PHE A 108 5.58 -17.82 -14.20
C PHE A 108 5.76 -16.33 -14.48
N ILE A 109 4.66 -15.66 -14.79
CA ILE A 109 4.59 -14.21 -14.95
C ILE A 109 3.41 -13.63 -14.16
N THR A 110 3.61 -12.43 -13.63
CA THR A 110 2.55 -11.57 -13.10
C THR A 110 2.58 -10.23 -13.84
N ARG A 111 1.41 -9.62 -13.96
CA ARG A 111 1.18 -8.36 -14.67
C ARG A 111 0.66 -7.25 -13.76
N ASP A 112 0.44 -7.56 -12.48
CA ASP A 112 -0.28 -6.70 -11.54
C ASP A 112 0.44 -6.59 -10.19
N GLY A 113 1.77 -6.74 -10.19
CA GLY A 113 2.57 -6.64 -8.97
C GLY A 113 2.46 -7.87 -8.06
N GLY A 114 2.24 -9.05 -8.65
CA GLY A 114 2.26 -10.33 -7.92
C GLY A 114 0.96 -10.69 -7.23
N VAL A 115 -0.16 -10.05 -7.61
CA VAL A 115 -1.49 -10.40 -7.13
C VAL A 115 -2.01 -11.62 -7.87
N GLU A 116 -1.95 -11.60 -9.22
CA GLU A 116 -2.25 -12.75 -10.06
C GLU A 116 -1.01 -13.23 -10.82
N TRP A 117 -0.78 -14.55 -10.74
CA TRP A 117 0.30 -15.23 -11.46
C TRP A 117 -0.27 -16.15 -12.53
N HIS A 118 0.51 -16.34 -13.59
CA HIS A 118 0.18 -17.17 -14.74
C HIS A 118 1.38 -18.06 -15.07
N GLU A 119 1.17 -19.37 -15.30
CA GLU A 119 2.21 -20.26 -15.79
C GLU A 119 2.45 -19.99 -17.29
N VAL A 120 3.70 -19.72 -17.66
CA VAL A 120 4.08 -19.33 -19.02
C VAL A 120 4.66 -20.50 -19.79
N PHE A 121 5.64 -21.18 -19.18
CA PHE A 121 6.31 -22.33 -19.77
C PHE A 121 6.57 -23.39 -18.71
N LYS A 122 6.42 -24.66 -19.11
CA LYS A 122 6.90 -25.80 -18.34
C LYS A 122 8.42 -25.87 -18.43
N GLY A 123 9.09 -25.96 -17.29
CA GLY A 123 10.55 -25.90 -17.17
C GLY A 123 11.11 -24.51 -16.85
N THR A 124 12.43 -24.47 -16.70
CA THR A 124 13.20 -23.29 -16.31
C THR A 124 13.61 -22.48 -17.53
N TYR A 125 13.30 -21.19 -17.51
CA TYR A 125 13.66 -20.26 -18.56
C TYR A 125 14.32 -19.02 -17.97
N MET A 126 15.24 -18.43 -18.71
CA MET A 126 15.78 -17.10 -18.43
C MET A 126 15.09 -16.07 -19.32
N TRP A 127 14.88 -14.87 -18.80
CA TRP A 127 14.19 -13.78 -19.48
C TRP A 127 14.96 -12.48 -19.35
N GLU A 128 14.69 -11.57 -20.29
CA GLU A 128 15.05 -10.16 -20.20
C GLU A 128 13.96 -9.24 -20.71
N TYR A 129 13.91 -8.03 -20.12
CA TYR A 129 12.99 -6.97 -20.49
C TYR A 129 13.63 -6.02 -21.51
N GLY A 130 12.84 -5.51 -22.43
CA GLY A 130 13.27 -4.47 -23.36
C GLY A 130 12.12 -3.55 -23.75
N ASP A 131 12.48 -2.42 -24.34
CA ASP A 131 11.59 -1.30 -24.60
C ASP A 131 10.63 -1.06 -23.43
N GLN A 132 11.19 -0.94 -22.22
CA GLN A 132 10.46 -0.57 -21.02
C GLN A 132 9.39 -1.60 -20.60
N GLY A 133 9.69 -2.89 -20.79
CA GLY A 133 8.76 -4.00 -20.54
C GLY A 133 7.77 -4.26 -21.67
N SER A 134 7.79 -3.46 -22.75
CA SER A 134 6.96 -3.73 -23.94
C SER A 134 7.43 -4.98 -24.68
N ILE A 135 8.69 -5.37 -24.56
CA ILE A 135 9.22 -6.59 -25.15
C ILE A 135 9.78 -7.44 -24.01
N ILE A 136 9.40 -8.71 -23.96
CA ILE A 136 10.03 -9.69 -23.09
C ILE A 136 10.58 -10.79 -23.97
N VAL A 137 11.87 -11.07 -23.86
CA VAL A 137 12.54 -12.18 -24.54
C VAL A 137 12.80 -13.27 -23.51
N ILE A 138 12.53 -14.52 -23.88
CA ILE A 138 12.70 -15.67 -23.00
C ILE A 138 13.30 -16.86 -23.75
N VAL A 139 14.18 -17.61 -23.09
CA VAL A 139 14.84 -18.79 -23.64
C VAL A 139 14.99 -19.88 -22.58
N GLN A 140 14.91 -21.14 -23.01
CA GLN A 140 15.00 -22.28 -22.09
C GLN A 140 16.42 -22.41 -21.54
N GLU A 141 16.53 -22.56 -20.22
CA GLU A 141 17.81 -22.66 -19.53
C GLU A 141 18.35 -24.09 -19.52
N GLY A 142 19.68 -24.24 -19.61
CA GLY A 142 20.37 -25.51 -19.37
C GLY A 142 20.29 -26.53 -20.51
N VAL A 143 19.73 -26.17 -21.66
CA VAL A 143 19.64 -27.03 -22.85
C VAL A 143 20.04 -26.27 -24.12
N PRO A 144 20.69 -26.93 -25.10
CA PRO A 144 20.96 -26.31 -26.39
C PRO A 144 19.67 -26.05 -27.19
N VAL A 145 19.46 -24.79 -27.58
CA VAL A 145 18.27 -24.31 -28.30
C VAL A 145 18.65 -23.48 -29.53
N ASP A 146 17.75 -23.38 -30.49
CA ASP A 146 17.87 -22.55 -31.69
C ASP A 146 16.75 -21.49 -31.79
N THR A 147 15.84 -21.50 -30.81
CA THR A 147 14.61 -20.73 -30.80
C THR A 147 14.49 -19.96 -29.48
N VAL A 148 14.22 -18.67 -29.59
CA VAL A 148 13.75 -17.83 -28.48
C VAL A 148 12.25 -17.63 -28.59
N TYR A 149 11.60 -17.35 -27.46
CA TYR A 149 10.23 -16.86 -27.45
C TYR A 149 10.25 -15.39 -27.06
N TYR A 150 9.34 -14.61 -27.64
CA TYR A 150 9.15 -13.22 -27.23
C TYR A 150 7.67 -12.86 -27.17
N THR A 151 7.37 -11.79 -26.45
CA THR A 151 6.02 -11.24 -26.34
C THR A 151 6.08 -9.72 -26.42
N THR A 152 5.05 -9.13 -27.04
CA THR A 152 4.83 -7.68 -27.12
C THR A 152 3.58 -7.22 -26.38
N ASN A 153 2.91 -8.17 -25.70
CA ASN A 153 1.64 -7.97 -25.00
C ASN A 153 1.68 -8.56 -23.59
N GLU A 154 2.83 -8.36 -22.92
CA GLU A 154 3.05 -8.67 -21.51
C GLU A 154 2.85 -10.14 -21.14
N GLY A 155 3.19 -11.05 -22.07
CA GLY A 155 3.11 -12.49 -21.84
C GLY A 155 1.73 -13.10 -22.08
N GLN A 156 0.77 -12.35 -22.62
CA GLN A 156 -0.53 -12.91 -23.04
C GLN A 156 -0.39 -13.83 -24.26
N LYS A 157 0.54 -13.50 -25.16
CA LYS A 157 0.88 -14.32 -26.33
C LYS A 157 2.39 -14.36 -26.51
N TRP A 158 2.89 -15.56 -26.77
CA TRP A 158 4.30 -15.82 -27.05
C TRP A 158 4.50 -16.20 -28.51
N ILE A 159 5.55 -15.67 -29.11
CA ILE A 159 5.92 -15.89 -30.51
C ILE A 159 7.29 -16.56 -30.52
N ALA A 160 7.39 -17.71 -31.19
CA ALA A 160 8.65 -18.41 -31.40
C ALA A 160 9.44 -17.74 -32.53
N TYR A 161 10.73 -17.51 -32.32
CA TYR A 161 11.66 -17.00 -33.32
C TYR A 161 12.93 -17.84 -33.34
N GLN A 162 13.22 -18.46 -34.48
CA GLN A 162 14.45 -19.21 -34.69
C GLN A 162 15.60 -18.24 -34.94
N PHE A 163 16.53 -18.14 -34.00
CA PHE A 163 17.65 -17.20 -34.05
C PHE A 163 18.92 -17.80 -34.66
N SER A 164 18.98 -19.13 -34.79
CA SER A 164 20.15 -19.84 -35.30
C SER A 164 19.75 -21.09 -36.08
N GLU A 165 20.57 -21.50 -37.05
CA GLU A 165 20.42 -22.78 -37.75
C GLU A 165 20.95 -23.95 -36.91
N THR A 166 21.92 -23.68 -36.02
CA THR A 166 22.49 -24.66 -35.09
C THR A 166 22.04 -24.39 -33.66
N LYS A 167 21.97 -25.44 -32.84
CA LYS A 167 21.64 -25.31 -31.43
C LYS A 167 22.77 -24.63 -30.66
N VAL A 168 22.41 -23.64 -29.86
CA VAL A 168 23.30 -22.88 -28.98
C VAL A 168 22.87 -23.15 -27.55
N LEU A 169 23.82 -23.51 -26.68
CA LEU A 169 23.60 -23.48 -25.25
C LEU A 169 23.69 -22.02 -24.79
N VAL A 170 22.53 -21.41 -24.55
CA VAL A 170 22.46 -20.01 -24.11
C VAL A 170 22.77 -19.94 -22.62
N ASP A 171 23.80 -19.15 -22.28
CA ASP A 171 24.27 -18.94 -20.92
C ASP A 171 23.63 -17.69 -20.29
N HIS A 172 23.37 -16.64 -21.09
CA HIS A 172 22.82 -15.37 -20.60
C HIS A 172 22.15 -14.54 -21.72
N ILE A 173 21.14 -13.74 -21.37
CA ILE A 173 20.54 -12.71 -22.22
C ILE A 173 20.90 -11.36 -21.61
N SER A 174 21.37 -10.41 -22.40
CA SER A 174 21.66 -9.06 -21.92
C SER A 174 21.00 -8.00 -22.78
N THR A 175 20.68 -6.87 -22.15
CA THR A 175 20.17 -5.65 -22.75
C THR A 175 20.87 -4.44 -22.10
N VAL A 176 20.44 -3.22 -22.43
CA VAL A 176 20.90 -2.02 -21.71
C VAL A 176 20.32 -2.00 -20.30
N PRO A 177 21.05 -1.57 -19.26
CA PRO A 177 20.58 -1.62 -17.87
C PRO A 177 19.27 -0.86 -17.58
N SER A 178 18.90 0.10 -18.43
CA SER A 178 17.64 0.83 -18.35
C SER A 178 16.44 0.07 -18.96
N ASP A 179 16.69 -1.09 -19.57
CA ASP A 179 15.75 -1.93 -20.31
C ASP A 179 14.95 -1.18 -21.39
N THR A 180 15.50 -0.07 -21.91
CA THR A 180 14.86 0.77 -22.93
C THR A 180 15.20 0.37 -24.36
N SER A 181 16.17 -0.54 -24.51
CA SER A 181 16.61 -1.02 -25.82
C SER A 181 15.62 -2.01 -26.42
N ARG A 182 15.52 -2.00 -27.75
CA ARG A 182 14.89 -3.06 -28.56
C ARG A 182 15.89 -4.10 -29.07
N ASN A 183 17.16 -3.97 -28.69
CA ASN A 183 18.22 -4.90 -29.02
C ASN A 183 18.58 -5.74 -27.80
N PHE A 184 18.69 -7.04 -28.00
CA PHE A 184 19.14 -8.00 -27.00
C PHE A 184 20.33 -8.78 -27.53
N ILE A 185 21.21 -9.19 -26.64
CA ILE A 185 22.36 -10.01 -26.98
C ILE A 185 22.25 -11.33 -26.23
N LEU A 186 22.21 -12.43 -26.97
CA LEU A 186 22.33 -13.79 -26.43
C LEU A 186 23.82 -14.15 -26.38
N TRP A 187 24.25 -14.58 -25.19
CA TRP A 187 25.58 -15.11 -24.94
C TRP A 187 25.47 -16.61 -24.73
N GLY A 188 26.32 -17.38 -25.41
CA GLY A 188 26.29 -18.82 -25.23
C GLY A 188 27.45 -19.52 -25.91
N LYS A 189 27.30 -20.83 -26.05
CA LYS A 189 28.26 -21.70 -26.72
C LYS A 189 27.58 -22.52 -27.78
N ASP A 190 28.28 -22.76 -28.87
CA ASP A 190 27.83 -23.72 -29.89
C ASP A 190 27.56 -25.08 -29.22
N GLY A 191 26.34 -25.61 -29.39
CA GLY A 191 25.93 -26.90 -28.85
C GLY A 191 26.56 -28.08 -29.60
N GLY A 192 27.27 -27.81 -30.70
CA GLY A 192 28.11 -28.76 -31.41
C GLY A 192 29.44 -29.08 -30.71
N SER A 193 30.31 -29.83 -31.38
CA SER A 193 31.59 -30.31 -30.82
C SER A 193 32.63 -29.22 -30.59
N SER A 194 32.42 -28.02 -31.14
CA SER A 194 33.40 -26.93 -31.11
C SER A 194 33.46 -26.23 -29.75
N GLY A 195 32.34 -26.18 -29.01
CA GLY A 195 32.22 -25.44 -27.75
C GLY A 195 32.58 -23.96 -27.84
N GLY A 196 32.64 -23.41 -29.06
CA GLY A 196 33.05 -22.04 -29.32
C GLY A 196 32.03 -21.05 -28.74
N LEU A 197 32.52 -19.89 -28.29
CA LEU A 197 31.64 -18.82 -27.81
C LEU A 197 30.86 -18.24 -29.00
N VAL A 198 29.55 -18.15 -28.83
CA VAL A 198 28.61 -17.62 -29.82
C VAL A 198 27.87 -16.44 -29.20
N THR A 199 27.77 -15.36 -29.96
CA THR A 199 27.00 -14.18 -29.59
C THR A 199 26.00 -13.88 -30.70
N VAL A 200 24.73 -13.75 -30.34
CA VAL A 200 23.64 -13.46 -31.30
C VAL A 200 22.97 -12.16 -30.90
N ASN A 201 22.89 -11.21 -31.82
CA ASN A 201 22.12 -9.98 -31.65
C ASN A 201 20.68 -10.22 -32.14
N LEU A 202 19.70 -9.95 -31.29
CA LEU A 202 18.28 -9.90 -31.61
C LEU A 202 17.83 -8.45 -31.68
N ASP A 203 17.58 -7.96 -32.90
CA ASP A 203 17.06 -6.62 -33.16
C ASP A 203 15.56 -6.64 -33.40
N PHE A 204 14.80 -6.07 -32.46
CA PHE A 204 13.34 -5.95 -32.55
C PHE A 204 12.86 -4.62 -33.15
N SER A 205 13.76 -3.80 -33.70
CA SER A 205 13.38 -2.56 -34.39
C SER A 205 12.41 -2.79 -35.55
N GLY A 206 12.54 -3.92 -36.24
CA GLY A 206 11.68 -4.32 -37.36
C GLY A 206 10.25 -4.72 -36.98
N LEU A 207 9.89 -4.78 -35.69
CA LEU A 207 8.51 -5.02 -35.28
C LEU A 207 7.58 -3.85 -35.63
N THR A 208 8.06 -2.61 -35.43
CA THR A 208 7.29 -1.40 -35.70
C THR A 208 8.18 -0.16 -35.74
N ASP A 209 7.93 0.72 -36.70
CA ASP A 209 8.58 2.04 -36.83
C ASP A 209 7.78 3.16 -36.13
N ARG A 210 6.60 2.85 -35.58
CA ARG A 210 5.73 3.82 -34.92
C ARG A 210 6.09 3.97 -33.45
N GLN A 211 6.43 5.18 -33.03
CA GLN A 211 6.55 5.49 -31.60
C GLN A 211 5.16 5.61 -30.95
N CYS A 212 5.02 5.09 -29.73
CA CYS A 212 3.77 5.17 -28.97
C CYS A 212 3.48 6.62 -28.61
N LYS A 213 2.21 7.00 -28.76
CA LYS A 213 1.74 8.34 -28.41
C LYS A 213 1.32 8.36 -26.94
N LEU A 214 2.06 9.15 -26.15
CA LEU A 214 1.71 9.51 -24.78
C LEU A 214 1.40 11.01 -24.74
N ASP A 215 0.20 11.38 -24.27
CA ASP A 215 -0.13 12.76 -23.93
C ASP A 215 -0.36 12.85 -22.41
N GLU A 216 0.60 13.43 -21.70
CA GLU A 216 0.55 13.56 -20.24
C GLU A 216 -0.58 14.50 -19.77
N ASN A 217 -1.04 15.43 -20.62
CA ASN A 217 -2.12 16.35 -20.24
C ASN A 217 -3.50 15.73 -20.44
N VAL A 218 -3.61 14.74 -21.32
CA VAL A 218 -4.85 14.03 -21.64
C VAL A 218 -4.56 12.53 -21.69
N PRO A 219 -4.31 11.90 -20.52
CA PRO A 219 -3.91 10.49 -20.46
C PRO A 219 -4.96 9.54 -21.05
N ASP A 220 -6.25 9.90 -20.95
CA ASP A 220 -7.39 9.13 -21.45
C ASP A 220 -7.79 9.48 -22.89
N ALA A 221 -6.90 10.11 -23.67
CA ALA A 221 -7.18 10.39 -25.08
C ALA A 221 -7.48 9.08 -25.84
N SER A 222 -8.50 9.08 -26.70
CA SER A 222 -8.90 7.87 -27.44
C SER A 222 -7.82 7.33 -28.37
N ASP A 223 -6.87 8.19 -28.76
CA ASP A 223 -5.72 7.86 -29.60
C ASP A 223 -4.42 7.70 -28.79
N SER A 224 -4.50 7.65 -27.46
CA SER A 224 -3.38 7.30 -26.58
C SER A 224 -3.07 5.81 -26.69
N ASP A 225 -1.78 5.49 -26.84
CA ASP A 225 -1.28 4.11 -26.83
C ASP A 225 -1.02 3.60 -25.39
N TYR A 226 -1.32 4.40 -24.36
CA TYR A 226 -1.13 4.10 -22.95
C TYR A 226 -2.46 4.12 -22.18
N ASP A 227 -2.49 3.35 -21.09
CA ASP A 227 -3.52 3.37 -20.06
C ASP A 227 -2.92 3.83 -18.72
N LEU A 228 -3.79 4.39 -17.87
CA LEU A 228 -3.49 4.61 -16.46
C LEU A 228 -3.79 3.33 -15.68
N TRP A 229 -2.74 2.69 -15.19
CA TRP A 229 -2.84 1.50 -14.36
C TRP A 229 -2.66 1.85 -12.89
N GLU A 230 -3.56 1.31 -12.05
CA GLU A 230 -3.54 1.50 -10.60
C GLU A 230 -3.21 0.16 -9.92
N PRO A 231 -2.16 0.10 -9.07
CA PRO A 231 -1.86 -1.09 -8.29
C PRO A 231 -3.02 -1.44 -7.35
N LYS A 232 -3.29 -2.74 -7.21
CA LYS A 232 -4.31 -3.24 -6.29
C LYS A 232 -3.66 -3.89 -5.08
N HIS A 233 -4.25 -3.67 -3.90
CA HIS A 233 -3.86 -4.40 -2.71
C HIS A 233 -4.76 -5.64 -2.56
N PRO A 234 -4.21 -6.87 -2.50
CA PRO A 234 -5.02 -8.10 -2.53
C PRO A 234 -5.96 -8.25 -1.33
N LEU A 235 -5.65 -7.60 -0.19
CA LEU A 235 -6.46 -7.63 1.03
C LEU A 235 -7.33 -6.38 1.23
N SER A 236 -7.43 -5.49 0.24
CA SER A 236 -8.25 -4.28 0.31
C SER A 236 -9.23 -4.25 -0.85
N ASP A 237 -10.48 -3.88 -0.58
CA ASP A 237 -11.49 -3.67 -1.61
C ASP A 237 -11.27 -2.37 -2.41
N SER A 238 -10.29 -1.56 -2.02
CA SER A 238 -9.94 -0.29 -2.67
C SER A 238 -8.53 -0.34 -3.26
N ASN A 239 -8.29 0.42 -4.34
CA ASN A 239 -6.96 0.61 -4.94
C ASN A 239 -6.04 1.49 -4.07
N CYS A 240 -6.38 1.68 -2.79
CA CYS A 240 -5.62 2.51 -1.90
C CYS A 240 -4.42 1.76 -1.34
N LEU A 241 -3.23 2.18 -1.76
CA LEU A 241 -1.96 1.67 -1.30
C LEU A 241 -1.21 2.80 -0.60
N PHE A 242 -0.70 2.58 0.61
CA PHE A 242 -0.01 3.63 1.37
C PHE A 242 -0.81 4.93 1.48
N GLY A 243 -2.11 4.82 1.75
CA GLY A 243 -2.96 5.97 1.96
C GLY A 243 -3.25 6.82 0.73
N HIS A 244 -2.92 6.35 -0.47
CA HIS A 244 -3.24 7.04 -1.71
C HIS A 244 -3.45 6.07 -2.90
N ILE A 245 -3.98 6.60 -4.00
CA ILE A 245 -4.13 5.88 -5.27
C ILE A 245 -3.09 6.44 -6.23
N ALA A 246 -2.06 5.64 -6.53
CA ALA A 246 -1.02 5.97 -7.49
C ALA A 246 -1.40 5.45 -8.89
N GLN A 247 -1.30 6.32 -9.90
CA GLN A 247 -1.58 6.00 -11.29
C GLN A 247 -0.28 5.93 -12.08
N TYR A 248 -0.10 4.86 -12.85
CA TYR A 248 1.09 4.61 -13.65
C TYR A 248 0.76 4.56 -15.14
N HIS A 249 1.63 5.13 -15.98
CA HIS A 249 1.55 4.97 -17.43
C HIS A 249 2.01 3.58 -17.84
N ARG A 250 1.10 2.85 -18.49
CA ARG A 250 1.36 1.51 -19.00
C ARG A 250 0.92 1.41 -20.45
N LYS A 251 1.78 0.84 -21.29
CA LYS A 251 1.45 0.66 -22.71
C LYS A 251 0.28 -0.33 -22.84
N LYS A 252 -0.69 -0.02 -23.69
CA LYS A 252 -1.79 -0.93 -24.02
C LYS A 252 -1.25 -2.23 -24.64
N PRO A 253 -1.67 -3.41 -24.17
CA PRO A 253 -1.21 -4.68 -24.74
C PRO A 253 -1.48 -4.86 -26.24
N GLU A 254 -2.50 -4.19 -26.76
CA GLU A 254 -2.90 -4.21 -28.18
C GLU A 254 -2.21 -3.12 -29.03
N ALA A 255 -1.49 -2.18 -28.41
CA ALA A 255 -0.84 -1.10 -29.14
C ALA A 255 0.42 -1.57 -29.87
N ASP A 256 0.38 -1.51 -31.21
CA ASP A 256 1.53 -1.81 -32.06
C ASP A 256 2.38 -0.55 -32.28
N CYS A 257 3.26 -0.28 -31.31
CA CYS A 257 4.21 0.83 -31.29
C CYS A 257 5.35 0.53 -30.31
N TYR A 258 6.43 1.29 -30.34
CA TYR A 258 7.51 1.21 -29.35
C TYR A 258 7.49 2.42 -28.40
N ASN A 259 7.91 2.26 -27.14
CA ASN A 259 7.86 3.34 -26.14
C ASN A 259 8.84 4.47 -26.49
N GLY A 260 10.11 4.13 -26.78
CA GLY A 260 11.15 5.10 -27.13
C GLY A 260 11.91 5.63 -25.91
N PRO A 261 12.09 6.96 -25.73
CA PRO A 261 12.76 7.53 -24.56
C PRO A 261 12.14 7.06 -23.23
N VAL A 262 12.94 7.07 -22.17
CA VAL A 262 12.46 6.77 -20.81
C VAL A 262 11.32 7.74 -20.47
N ILE A 263 10.14 7.19 -20.15
CA ILE A 263 9.02 7.99 -19.64
C ILE A 263 8.99 7.94 -18.12
N ASP A 264 8.53 9.02 -17.49
CA ASP A 264 8.16 8.94 -16.07
C ASP A 264 6.91 8.07 -15.94
N ARG A 265 7.04 6.98 -15.19
CA ARG A 265 5.99 5.99 -15.07
C ARG A 265 4.89 6.44 -14.14
N LEU A 266 5.24 7.17 -13.08
CA LEU A 266 4.25 7.66 -12.13
C LEU A 266 3.59 8.89 -12.74
N HIS A 267 2.33 8.74 -13.15
CA HIS A 267 1.56 9.85 -13.69
C HIS A 267 1.19 10.84 -12.58
N ALA A 268 0.47 10.36 -11.57
CA ALA A 268 -0.01 11.19 -10.48
C ALA A 268 -0.42 10.35 -9.27
N ILE A 269 -0.48 11.01 -8.11
CA ILE A 269 -1.30 10.56 -7.00
C ILE A 269 -2.71 11.12 -7.23
N SER A 270 -3.62 10.25 -7.67
CA SER A 270 -4.99 10.62 -8.05
C SER A 270 -5.78 11.14 -6.83
N GLN A 271 -5.69 10.41 -5.72
CA GLN A 271 -6.42 10.74 -4.50
C GLN A 271 -5.71 10.20 -3.26
N ASN A 272 -5.72 10.99 -2.17
CA ASN A 272 -5.39 10.50 -0.83
C ASN A 272 -6.63 9.85 -0.18
N CYS A 273 -6.43 8.72 0.46
CA CYS A 273 -7.49 7.95 1.09
C CYS A 273 -7.58 8.22 2.60
N SER A 274 -8.73 7.82 3.16
CA SER A 274 -8.87 7.68 4.61
C SER A 274 -8.02 6.52 5.13
N CYS A 275 -7.42 6.67 6.30
CA CYS A 275 -6.63 5.62 6.93
C CYS A 275 -7.48 4.37 7.22
N SER A 276 -6.88 3.23 6.94
CA SER A 276 -7.43 1.88 7.16
C SER A 276 -6.46 1.05 8.00
N ARG A 277 -6.81 -0.21 8.33
CA ARG A 277 -5.91 -1.11 9.07
C ARG A 277 -4.60 -1.39 8.32
N GLN A 278 -4.60 -1.33 6.99
CA GLN A 278 -3.45 -1.72 6.16
C GLN A 278 -2.39 -0.63 6.02
N ASP A 279 -2.70 0.57 6.52
CA ASP A 279 -1.76 1.69 6.62
C ASP A 279 -0.90 1.63 7.89
N PHE A 280 -1.09 0.61 8.74
CA PHE A 280 -0.42 0.46 10.03
C PHE A 280 0.30 -0.89 10.16
N GLU A 281 1.44 -0.86 10.83
CA GLU A 281 2.18 -2.03 11.29
C GLU A 281 2.21 -2.07 12.83
N CYS A 282 2.67 -3.18 13.41
CA CYS A 282 2.84 -3.25 14.86
C CYS A 282 3.98 -2.34 15.31
N ASP A 283 3.75 -1.64 16.41
CA ASP A 283 4.71 -0.68 16.96
C ASP A 283 5.87 -1.39 17.66
N TYR A 284 6.85 -0.62 18.14
CA TYR A 284 8.02 -1.12 18.85
C TYR A 284 7.65 -2.05 20.01
N ASN A 285 8.22 -3.26 20.02
CA ASN A 285 7.93 -4.36 20.95
C ASN A 285 6.53 -4.97 20.88
N TYR A 286 5.72 -4.63 19.87
CA TYR A 286 4.47 -5.31 19.60
C TYR A 286 4.65 -6.32 18.47
N GLU A 287 3.97 -7.46 18.59
CA GLU A 287 3.93 -8.50 17.58
C GLU A 287 2.49 -8.76 17.12
N ARG A 288 2.35 -9.16 15.86
CA ARG A 288 1.05 -9.46 15.25
C ARG A 288 0.54 -10.80 15.77
N GLN A 289 -0.70 -10.79 16.25
CA GLN A 289 -1.41 -11.96 16.75
C GLN A 289 -2.19 -12.64 15.62
N ASN A 290 -2.68 -13.86 15.88
CA ASN A 290 -3.44 -14.65 14.90
C ASN A 290 -4.74 -13.98 14.44
N ASP A 291 -5.32 -13.09 15.25
CA ASP A 291 -6.51 -12.30 14.91
C ASP A 291 -6.18 -11.02 14.11
N GLY A 292 -4.90 -10.78 13.82
CA GLY A 292 -4.41 -9.58 13.12
C GLY A 292 -4.22 -8.36 14.03
N SER A 293 -4.46 -8.48 15.33
CA SER A 293 -4.17 -7.43 16.31
C SER A 293 -2.67 -7.36 16.64
N CYS A 294 -2.22 -6.23 17.18
CA CYS A 294 -0.85 -6.08 17.69
C CYS A 294 -0.88 -6.15 19.21
N ALA A 295 -0.13 -7.08 19.80
CA ALA A 295 -0.01 -7.23 21.24
C ALA A 295 1.46 -7.12 21.68
N LEU A 296 1.67 -6.64 22.90
CA LEU A 296 3.00 -6.45 23.45
C LEU A 296 3.67 -7.81 23.66
N VAL A 297 4.91 -7.95 23.19
CA VAL A 297 5.69 -9.17 23.36
C VAL A 297 5.90 -9.43 24.86
N PRO A 298 5.65 -10.64 25.37
CA PRO A 298 5.81 -10.95 26.79
C PRO A 298 7.19 -10.57 27.33
N GLY A 299 7.23 -9.81 28.43
CA GLY A 299 8.49 -9.37 29.07
C GLY A 299 9.11 -8.10 28.49
N THR A 300 8.49 -7.49 27.48
CA THR A 300 8.93 -6.20 26.92
C THR A 300 8.06 -5.05 27.45
N GLN A 301 8.44 -3.82 27.14
CA GLN A 301 7.68 -2.61 27.46
C GLN A 301 7.44 -1.80 26.18
N PRO A 302 6.32 -1.05 26.09
CA PRO A 302 6.10 -0.10 25.00
C PRO A 302 7.21 0.97 24.98
N ILE A 303 7.32 1.68 23.86
CA ILE A 303 8.19 2.86 23.79
C ILE A 303 7.80 3.88 24.86
N ASP A 304 8.78 4.45 25.57
CA ASP A 304 8.54 5.54 26.51
C ASP A 304 8.18 6.80 25.72
N PRO A 305 6.95 7.35 25.88
CA PRO A 305 6.56 8.53 25.14
C PRO A 305 7.41 9.77 25.42
N LEU A 306 8.03 9.84 26.61
CA LEU A 306 8.92 10.95 26.96
C LEU A 306 10.24 10.90 26.18
N GLU A 307 10.78 9.71 25.95
CA GLU A 307 11.95 9.53 25.07
C GLU A 307 11.61 9.90 23.62
N TYR A 308 10.39 9.57 23.17
CA TYR A 308 9.92 9.93 21.84
C TYR A 308 9.79 11.46 21.65
N CYS A 309 9.22 12.17 22.62
CA CYS A 309 9.19 13.64 22.64
C CYS A 309 10.59 14.24 22.72
N ALA A 310 11.49 13.67 23.53
CA ALA A 310 12.87 14.16 23.65
C ALA A 310 13.66 14.02 22.33
N ALA A 311 13.41 12.95 21.57
CA ALA A 311 14.01 12.73 20.26
C ALA A 311 13.44 13.66 19.17
N ASN A 312 12.24 14.21 19.37
CA ASN A 312 11.55 15.05 18.39
C ASN A 312 11.04 16.35 19.06
N PRO A 313 11.91 17.37 19.19
CA PRO A 313 11.56 18.61 19.89
C PRO A 313 10.47 19.46 19.20
N ASP A 314 10.13 19.16 17.94
CA ASP A 314 9.07 19.85 17.19
C ASP A 314 7.69 19.19 17.36
N LEU A 315 7.57 18.11 18.14
CA LEU A 315 6.31 17.43 18.43
C LEU A 315 5.59 18.11 19.59
N ASP A 316 4.43 18.69 19.30
CA ASP A 316 3.61 19.37 20.33
C ASP A 316 2.91 18.38 21.27
N GLU A 317 2.54 17.22 20.76
CA GLU A 317 1.74 16.22 21.44
C GLU A 317 2.16 14.81 21.05
N TYR A 318 1.93 13.86 21.95
CA TYR A 318 2.12 12.44 21.71
C TYR A 318 0.85 11.66 22.06
N TYR A 319 0.73 10.47 21.50
CA TYR A 319 -0.36 9.54 21.78
C TYR A 319 0.18 8.41 22.64
N ALA A 320 -0.60 7.93 23.61
CA ALA A 320 -0.19 6.75 24.38
C ALA A 320 -0.07 5.54 23.43
N PRO A 321 0.96 4.68 23.57
CA PRO A 321 1.19 3.57 22.66
C PRO A 321 -0.04 2.65 22.54
N THR A 322 -0.60 2.56 21.34
CA THR A 322 -1.77 1.71 21.03
C THR A 322 -1.36 0.31 20.57
N GLY A 323 -0.07 0.10 20.31
CA GLY A 323 0.49 -1.09 19.68
C GLY A 323 0.55 -1.03 18.15
N TYR A 324 0.06 0.06 17.55
CA TYR A 324 0.10 0.28 16.11
C TYR A 324 0.92 1.53 15.80
N ARG A 325 1.75 1.45 14.77
CA ARG A 325 2.42 2.61 14.18
C ARG A 325 2.11 2.71 12.70
N ARG A 326 2.08 3.95 12.22
CA ARG A 326 1.82 4.26 10.84
C ARG A 326 2.99 3.81 9.96
N ILE A 327 2.70 3.12 8.85
CA ILE A 327 3.74 2.73 7.90
C ILE A 327 4.37 4.01 7.32
N PRO A 328 5.71 4.17 7.31
CA PRO A 328 6.33 5.43 6.91
C PRO A 328 5.90 5.94 5.52
N LEU A 329 5.65 5.07 4.55
CA LEU A 329 5.24 5.47 3.20
C LEU A 329 3.80 5.98 3.12
N THR A 330 2.95 5.72 4.13
CA THR A 330 1.53 6.08 4.02
C THR A 330 1.27 7.58 4.16
N THR A 331 0.44 8.10 3.25
CA THR A 331 -0.04 9.48 3.21
C THR A 331 -1.50 9.60 3.65
N CYS A 332 -2.06 8.55 4.25
CA CYS A 332 -3.46 8.50 4.64
C CYS A 332 -3.82 9.60 5.64
N SER A 333 -5.07 10.09 5.59
CA SER A 333 -5.57 11.09 6.55
C SER A 333 -7.03 10.85 6.94
N GLY A 334 -7.33 10.99 8.22
CA GLY A 334 -8.68 10.72 8.76
C GLY A 334 -9.06 9.23 8.68
N GLY A 335 -10.34 8.91 8.88
CA GLY A 335 -10.79 7.51 8.94
C GLY A 335 -10.43 6.84 10.26
N LYS A 336 -9.84 5.64 10.21
CA LYS A 336 -9.40 4.88 11.39
C LYS A 336 -7.89 5.05 11.59
N GLU A 337 -7.50 6.08 12.33
CA GLU A 337 -6.10 6.34 12.69
C GLU A 337 -5.70 5.48 13.91
N PHE A 338 -5.21 4.26 13.68
CA PHE A 338 -4.88 3.31 14.76
C PHE A 338 -3.76 3.77 15.69
N ASP A 339 -2.87 4.63 15.18
CA ASP A 339 -1.80 5.30 15.93
C ASP A 339 -2.33 6.37 16.91
N LYS A 340 -3.57 6.85 16.73
CA LYS A 340 -4.15 7.98 17.46
C LYS A 340 -5.46 7.65 18.17
N ILE A 341 -5.71 6.38 18.46
CA ILE A 341 -6.92 5.93 19.17
C ILE A 341 -6.91 6.40 20.64
N SER A 342 -5.72 6.50 21.23
CA SER A 342 -5.55 6.94 22.62
C SER A 342 -5.73 8.46 22.77
N GLU A 343 -5.97 8.90 24.01
CA GLU A 343 -6.01 10.32 24.32
C GLU A 343 -4.64 10.97 24.06
N PRO A 344 -4.60 12.16 23.43
CA PRO A 344 -3.36 12.86 23.20
C PRO A 344 -2.87 13.54 24.49
N TYR A 345 -1.56 13.56 24.70
CA TYR A 345 -0.88 14.19 25.82
C TYR A 345 0.15 15.22 25.31
N PRO A 346 0.36 16.33 26.03
CA PRO A 346 1.36 17.32 25.64
C PRO A 346 2.78 16.76 25.81
N CYS A 347 3.66 17.01 24.84
CA CYS A 347 5.09 16.78 25.06
C CYS A 347 5.64 17.79 26.10
N PRO A 348 6.71 17.43 26.85
CA PRO A 348 7.33 18.35 27.79
C PRO A 348 7.69 19.69 27.14
N ASN A 349 7.29 20.81 27.74
CA ASN A 349 7.43 22.19 27.23
C ASN A 349 6.44 22.64 26.12
N HIS A 350 5.52 21.80 25.66
CA HIS A 350 4.52 22.15 24.62
C HIS A 350 3.08 22.29 25.14
N GLU A 351 2.88 22.31 26.47
CA GLU A 351 1.56 22.40 27.13
C GLU A 351 0.69 23.57 26.61
N LYS A 352 1.28 24.76 26.43
CA LYS A 352 0.54 25.94 25.93
C LYS A 352 0.03 25.77 24.50
N GLN A 353 0.78 25.04 23.66
CA GLN A 353 0.42 24.79 22.27
C GLN A 353 -0.67 23.72 22.19
N PHE A 354 -0.55 22.69 23.04
CA PHE A 354 -1.59 21.68 23.25
C PHE A 354 -2.92 22.29 23.71
N GLU A 355 -2.90 23.16 24.72
CA GLU A 355 -4.09 23.87 25.21
C GLU A 355 -4.71 24.77 24.14
N LYS A 356 -3.91 25.36 23.25
CA LYS A 356 -4.44 26.16 22.13
C LYS A 356 -5.14 25.30 21.08
N LYS A 357 -4.68 24.06 20.89
CA LYS A 357 -5.22 23.11 19.89
C LYS A 357 -6.47 22.38 20.38
N HIS A 358 -6.47 21.93 21.64
CA HIS A 358 -7.56 21.14 22.24
C HIS A 358 -8.44 21.92 23.22
N GLY A 359 -8.03 23.10 23.64
CA GLY A 359 -8.79 23.93 24.58
C GLY A 359 -10.07 24.51 23.98
N ILE A 360 -11.08 24.64 24.84
CA ILE A 360 -12.32 25.33 24.48
C ILE A 360 -12.00 26.82 24.30
N SER A 361 -12.29 27.36 23.10
CA SER A 361 -12.13 28.80 22.84
C SER A 361 -12.89 29.64 23.88
N GLY A 362 -12.39 30.82 24.23
CA GLY A 362 -13.06 31.70 25.20
C GLY A 362 -14.52 32.03 24.84
N ALA A 363 -14.84 32.07 23.54
CA ALA A 363 -16.22 32.19 23.05
C ALA A 363 -17.04 30.92 23.32
N GLY A 364 -16.46 29.73 23.11
CA GLY A 364 -17.09 28.45 23.44
C GLY A 364 -17.41 28.32 24.93
N LEU A 365 -16.47 28.73 25.80
CA LEU A 365 -16.69 28.72 27.25
C LEU A 365 -17.79 29.73 27.66
N PHE A 366 -17.79 30.92 27.05
CA PHE A 366 -18.84 31.93 27.27
C PHE A 366 -20.22 31.38 26.91
N PHE A 367 -20.39 30.77 25.73
CA PHE A 367 -21.67 30.19 25.35
C PHE A 367 -22.06 28.98 26.21
N ALA A 368 -21.10 28.13 26.59
CA ALA A 368 -21.35 27.00 27.48
C ALA A 368 -21.86 27.42 28.87
N ILE A 369 -21.44 28.59 29.38
CA ILE A 369 -21.87 29.12 30.69
C ILE A 369 -23.14 29.97 30.57
N VAL A 370 -23.22 30.85 29.56
CA VAL A 370 -24.32 31.83 29.44
C VAL A 370 -25.61 31.18 28.99
N ILE A 371 -25.57 30.17 28.11
CA ILE A 371 -26.78 29.51 27.60
C ILE A 371 -27.57 28.83 28.73
N PRO A 372 -26.96 28.01 29.63
CA PRO A 372 -27.67 27.45 30.77
C PRO A 372 -28.24 28.49 31.73
N ILE A 373 -27.50 29.57 32.00
CA ILE A 373 -27.96 30.64 32.92
C ILE A 373 -29.14 31.39 32.32
N MET A 374 -29.07 31.74 31.04
CA MET A 374 -30.16 32.39 30.31
C MET A 374 -31.40 31.49 30.22
N ALA A 375 -31.21 30.19 29.99
CA ALA A 375 -32.29 29.22 29.99
C ALA A 375 -32.94 29.10 31.39
N ALA A 376 -32.13 29.01 32.45
CA ALA A 376 -32.63 28.96 33.83
C ALA A 376 -33.38 30.25 34.22
N ALA A 377 -32.85 31.42 33.83
CA ALA A 377 -33.52 32.70 34.05
C ALA A 377 -34.83 32.82 33.26
N GLY A 378 -34.85 32.34 32.01
CA GLY A 378 -36.05 32.30 31.18
C GLY A 378 -37.14 31.39 31.76
N VAL A 379 -36.76 30.21 32.22
CA VAL A 379 -37.66 29.28 32.92
C VAL A 379 -38.14 29.88 34.24
N GLY A 380 -37.24 30.49 35.03
CA GLY A 380 -37.59 31.16 36.29
C GLY A 380 -38.55 32.33 36.09
N TYR A 381 -38.37 33.13 35.04
CA TYR A 381 -39.26 34.23 34.68
C TYR A 381 -40.63 33.72 34.22
N TYR A 382 -40.66 32.64 33.42
CA TYR A 382 -41.89 32.00 32.98
C TYR A 382 -42.69 31.44 34.18
N VAL A 383 -42.01 30.75 35.10
CA VAL A 383 -42.62 30.25 36.34
C VAL A 383 -43.14 31.42 37.17
N TYR A 384 -42.34 32.47 37.41
CA TYR A 384 -42.75 33.65 38.16
C TYR A 384 -44.00 34.34 37.58
N LYS A 385 -44.08 34.48 36.26
CA LYS A 385 -45.22 35.13 35.59
C LYS A 385 -46.50 34.29 35.63
N ASN A 386 -46.37 32.97 35.65
CA ASN A 386 -47.50 32.03 35.70
C ASN A 386 -47.75 31.47 37.11
N TYR A 387 -47.07 32.00 38.14
CA TYR A 387 -47.26 31.59 39.53
C TYR A 387 -48.42 32.40 40.14
N ASP A 388 -49.63 31.83 40.09
CA ASP A 388 -50.80 32.40 40.74
C ASP A 388 -50.79 32.03 42.24
N GLY A 389 -50.65 33.04 43.09
CA GLY A 389 -50.44 32.87 44.52
C GLY A 389 -51.70 32.42 45.26
N GLN A 390 -51.72 31.19 45.75
CA GLN A 390 -52.62 30.77 46.83
C GLN A 390 -51.84 30.14 47.98
N PHE A 391 -51.26 31.00 48.83
CA PHE A 391 -51.08 30.65 50.23
C PHE A 391 -52.32 31.07 51.02
N GLY A 392 -53.07 30.08 51.51
CA GLY A 392 -53.98 30.22 52.65
C GLY A 392 -55.40 29.74 52.42
N ARG A 393 -55.78 28.63 53.07
CA ARG A 393 -56.74 28.63 54.19
C ARG A 393 -56.82 27.25 54.85
N ILE A 394 -56.57 27.23 56.16
CA ILE A 394 -56.94 26.12 57.04
C ILE A 394 -58.47 26.07 57.08
N GLN A 395 -59.06 24.90 56.79
CA GLN A 395 -60.44 24.59 57.14
C GLN A 395 -60.47 23.25 57.88
N LEU A 396 -60.73 23.32 59.19
CA LEU A 396 -61.40 22.24 59.92
C LEU A 396 -62.89 22.33 59.61
N GLY A 397 -63.50 21.22 59.21
CA GLY A 397 -64.95 21.13 58.99
C GLY A 397 -65.34 19.87 58.24
N ASP A 398 -66.09 19.03 58.93
CA ASP A 398 -66.40 17.62 58.69
C ASP A 398 -67.39 17.31 57.55
N THR A 399 -67.26 16.10 57.01
CA THR A 399 -68.27 15.21 56.39
C THR A 399 -69.04 15.60 55.11
N GLY A 400 -68.88 14.77 54.06
CA GLY A 400 -69.96 14.45 53.11
C GLY A 400 -69.55 14.19 51.65
N MET A 401 -69.35 12.92 51.29
CA MET A 401 -69.45 12.27 49.95
C MET A 401 -68.90 12.93 48.66
N MET A 402 -68.10 12.15 47.93
CA MET A 402 -67.73 12.25 46.51
C MET A 402 -67.14 13.59 46.03
N GLY A 403 -65.81 13.64 45.87
CA GLY A 403 -65.16 14.80 45.22
C GLY A 403 -63.65 14.67 45.10
N ASN A 404 -63.21 14.37 43.88
CA ASN A 404 -61.92 14.62 43.24
C ASN A 404 -60.87 15.41 44.07
N GLY A 405 -59.88 14.72 44.64
CA GLY A 405 -58.73 15.34 45.30
C GLY A 405 -57.58 15.57 44.32
N ASN A 406 -57.46 16.79 43.79
CA ASN A 406 -56.28 17.24 43.04
C ASN A 406 -55.09 17.39 44.00
N GLY A 407 -54.21 16.38 44.05
CA GLY A 407 -52.92 16.46 44.73
C GLY A 407 -51.88 17.23 43.89
N ALA A 408 -50.93 17.89 44.55
CA ALA A 408 -49.89 18.73 43.97
C ALA A 408 -48.84 18.01 43.07
N PHE A 409 -49.10 16.77 42.66
CA PHE A 409 -48.20 15.92 41.86
C PHE A 409 -48.93 15.22 40.70
N ASP A 410 -50.06 15.75 40.24
CA ASP A 410 -50.79 15.18 39.11
C ASP A 410 -50.10 15.48 37.76
N SER A 411 -49.88 14.43 36.97
CA SER A 411 -49.11 14.45 35.71
C SER A 411 -49.75 15.30 34.60
N GLU A 412 -51.01 15.70 34.77
CA GLU A 412 -51.73 16.56 33.84
C GLU A 412 -51.57 18.06 34.12
N GLN A 413 -50.91 18.46 35.23
CA GLN A 413 -50.68 19.87 35.49
C GLN A 413 -49.63 20.47 34.55
N VAL A 414 -49.97 21.63 33.99
CA VAL A 414 -49.22 22.37 32.96
C VAL A 414 -47.74 22.55 33.31
N TRP A 415 -47.39 22.77 34.57
CA TRP A 415 -46.02 22.99 35.05
C TRP A 415 -45.17 21.72 35.18
N ILE A 416 -45.75 20.52 35.07
CA ILE A 416 -45.00 19.25 34.96
C ILE A 416 -44.94 18.80 33.48
N LYS A 417 -46.03 18.99 32.74
CA LYS A 417 -46.15 18.58 31.33
C LYS A 417 -45.16 19.28 30.41
N TYR A 418 -45.00 20.60 30.51
CA TYR A 418 -44.11 21.36 29.61
C TYR A 418 -42.62 21.14 29.89
N PRO A 419 -42.14 21.07 31.15
CA PRO A 419 -40.74 20.73 31.42
C PRO A 419 -40.38 19.29 31.03
N VAL A 420 -41.28 18.32 31.22
CA VAL A 420 -41.05 16.92 30.78
C VAL A 420 -41.07 16.81 29.25
N ALA A 421 -41.93 17.58 28.56
CA ALA A 421 -41.92 17.69 27.10
C ALA A 421 -40.66 18.40 26.57
N ALA A 422 -40.16 19.42 27.27
CA ALA A 422 -38.93 20.12 26.91
C ALA A 422 -37.68 19.25 27.16
N LEU A 423 -37.62 18.52 28.27
CA LEU A 423 -36.55 17.55 28.55
C LEU A 423 -36.55 16.41 27.53
N SER A 424 -37.71 15.89 27.16
CA SER A 424 -37.80 14.85 26.11
C SER A 424 -37.47 15.39 24.72
N ALA A 425 -37.79 16.64 24.40
CA ALA A 425 -37.35 17.30 23.16
C ALA A 425 -35.83 17.57 23.15
N VAL A 426 -35.23 17.98 24.27
CA VAL A 426 -33.78 18.18 24.38
C VAL A 426 -33.05 16.85 24.27
N VAL A 427 -33.55 15.78 24.90
CA VAL A 427 -32.99 14.43 24.75
C VAL A 427 -33.12 13.93 23.30
N ALA A 428 -34.24 14.20 22.62
CA ALA A 428 -34.41 13.86 21.21
C ALA A 428 -33.44 14.65 20.30
N VAL A 429 -33.19 15.92 20.59
CA VAL A 429 -32.20 16.73 19.87
C VAL A 429 -30.78 16.23 20.14
N LEU A 430 -30.41 15.97 21.40
CA LEU A 430 -29.09 15.42 21.75
C LEU A 430 -28.85 14.04 21.14
N ALA A 431 -29.88 13.20 21.04
CA ALA A 431 -29.79 11.91 20.34
C ALA A 431 -29.65 12.06 18.81
N ALA A 432 -30.13 13.17 18.23
CA ALA A 432 -30.03 13.46 16.80
C ALA A 432 -28.74 14.22 16.40
N VAL A 433 -28.08 14.90 17.35
CA VAL A 433 -26.86 15.69 17.13
C VAL A 433 -25.70 14.87 16.51
N PRO A 434 -25.40 13.62 16.92
CA PRO A 434 -24.37 12.81 16.28
C PRO A 434 -24.62 12.54 14.79
N MET A 435 -25.88 12.40 14.38
CA MET A 435 -26.26 12.17 12.97
C MET A 435 -26.11 13.45 12.13
N VAL A 436 -26.40 14.61 12.72
CA VAL A 436 -26.27 15.91 12.03
C VAL A 436 -24.80 16.34 11.95
N ILE A 437 -24.00 16.12 13.00
CA ILE A 437 -22.55 16.37 12.99
C ILE A 437 -21.85 15.46 11.98
N GLY A 438 -22.22 14.18 11.91
CA GLY A 438 -21.71 13.25 10.88
C GLY A 438 -22.06 13.67 9.44
N GLY A 439 -23.24 14.28 9.24
CA GLY A 439 -23.67 14.83 7.95
C GLY A 439 -22.94 16.12 7.56
N LEU A 440 -22.73 17.04 8.52
CA LEU A 440 -22.01 18.30 8.30
C LEU A 440 -20.51 18.09 8.09
N PHE A 441 -19.91 17.10 8.75
CA PHE A 441 -18.50 16.74 8.55
C PHE A 441 -18.25 16.22 7.12
N ARG A 442 -19.17 15.42 6.56
CA ARG A 442 -19.15 14.98 5.15
C ARG A 442 -19.32 16.13 4.16
N MET A 443 -20.03 17.19 4.54
CA MET A 443 -20.24 18.37 3.71
C MET A 443 -19.06 19.35 3.77
N ALA A 444 -18.39 19.46 4.92
CA ALA A 444 -17.23 20.33 5.11
C ALA A 444 -15.95 19.75 4.47
N SER A 445 -15.77 18.43 4.54
CA SER A 445 -14.63 17.75 3.90
C SER A 445 -14.66 17.83 2.36
N GLN A 446 -15.84 18.05 1.76
CA GLN A 446 -15.99 18.27 0.31
C GLN A 446 -15.75 19.72 -0.15
N ARG A 447 -15.65 20.69 0.78
CA ARG A 447 -15.61 22.12 0.41
C ARG A 447 -14.30 22.85 0.78
N PHE A 448 -13.48 22.30 1.67
CA PHE A 448 -12.26 22.96 2.17
C PHE A 448 -11.00 22.07 2.12
N GLY A 449 -10.83 21.28 1.06
CA GLY A 449 -9.57 20.62 0.76
C GLY A 449 -8.51 21.63 0.30
N GLY A 450 -7.83 22.27 1.26
CA GLY A 450 -6.66 23.13 1.03
C GLY A 450 -5.50 22.64 1.89
N GLY A 451 -4.50 22.04 1.24
CA GLY A 451 -3.36 21.41 1.89
C GLY A 451 -2.39 22.41 2.54
N SER A 452 -1.87 22.02 3.71
CA SER A 452 -0.67 22.60 4.32
C SER A 452 0.33 21.46 4.50
N GLY A 453 1.29 21.36 3.58
CA GLY A 453 2.38 20.40 3.64
C GLY A 453 3.47 20.89 4.60
N GLY A 454 3.57 20.27 5.77
CA GLY A 454 4.73 20.36 6.64
C GLY A 454 5.65 19.18 6.37
N GLY A 455 6.81 19.43 5.76
CA GLY A 455 7.83 18.43 5.50
C GLY A 455 8.55 18.05 6.79
N TYR A 456 8.36 16.82 7.25
CA TYR A 456 9.14 16.23 8.34
C TYR A 456 10.37 15.53 7.76
N SER A 457 11.55 15.94 8.22
CA SER A 457 12.81 15.22 8.02
C SER A 457 12.86 14.03 8.98
N ARG A 458 12.96 12.81 8.46
CA ARG A 458 12.97 11.57 9.25
C ARG A 458 14.40 11.15 9.63
N PRO A 459 14.61 10.57 10.83
CA PRO A 459 15.89 9.99 11.21
C PRO A 459 16.25 8.77 10.34
N TYR A 460 17.54 8.51 10.19
CA TYR A 460 18.07 7.36 9.46
C TYR A 460 17.71 6.06 10.17
N THR A 461 16.81 5.27 9.59
CA THR A 461 16.62 3.85 9.92
C THR A 461 17.20 3.01 8.78
N SER A 462 17.83 1.88 9.11
CA SER A 462 18.46 0.95 8.16
C SER A 462 17.48 0.31 7.16
N ARG A 463 16.17 0.57 7.30
CA ARG A 463 15.12 0.18 6.36
C ARG A 463 14.86 1.20 5.25
N SER A 464 15.32 2.45 5.40
CA SER A 464 15.26 3.46 4.32
C SER A 464 16.11 3.10 3.09
N SER A 465 16.92 2.05 3.18
CA SER A 465 17.64 1.43 2.07
C SER A 465 16.72 0.89 0.97
N PHE A 466 15.45 0.58 1.27
CA PHE A 466 14.47 0.14 0.26
C PHE A 466 13.65 1.29 -0.34
N SER A 467 13.66 2.47 0.29
CA SER A 467 12.89 3.64 -0.14
C SER A 467 13.74 4.79 -0.69
N ARG A 468 15.07 4.68 -0.61
CA ARG A 468 15.99 5.65 -1.22
C ARG A 468 16.43 5.15 -2.59
N GLY A 469 15.78 5.67 -3.62
CA GLY A 469 16.22 5.53 -5.00
C GLY A 469 15.06 5.51 -5.98
N ARG A 470 14.56 6.69 -6.36
CA ARG A 470 13.96 6.83 -7.68
C ARG A 470 15.10 6.57 -8.68
N GLY A 471 15.09 5.41 -9.32
CA GLY A 471 15.88 5.13 -10.53
C GLY A 471 17.39 4.91 -10.40
N ASP A 472 18.04 5.21 -9.27
CA ASP A 472 19.51 5.16 -9.18
C ASP A 472 20.03 3.84 -8.58
N TYR A 473 19.85 2.75 -9.33
CA TYR A 473 20.57 1.49 -9.15
C TYR A 473 21.49 1.24 -10.37
N SER A 474 22.13 2.28 -10.89
CA SER A 474 23.35 2.09 -11.68
C SER A 474 24.55 2.06 -10.74
N HIS A 475 25.24 0.92 -10.66
CA HIS A 475 26.59 0.83 -10.09
C HIS A 475 27.62 1.47 -11.05
N VAL A 476 27.33 2.67 -11.54
CA VAL A 476 28.22 3.44 -12.38
C VAL A 476 28.34 4.78 -11.70
N ASP A 477 29.46 5.01 -11.01
CA ASP A 477 29.85 6.34 -10.59
C ASP A 477 29.69 7.29 -11.79
N ALA A 478 28.98 8.39 -11.60
CA ALA A 478 28.89 9.47 -12.57
C ALA A 478 30.18 10.32 -12.62
N ASP A 479 31.35 9.69 -12.45
CA ASP A 479 32.67 10.27 -12.58
C ASP A 479 33.40 9.67 -13.80
N GLU A 480 32.72 9.53 -14.94
CA GLU A 480 33.38 9.49 -16.25
C GLU A 480 33.33 10.89 -16.88
N GLY A 481 34.17 11.77 -16.36
CA GLY A 481 34.26 13.14 -16.80
C GLY A 481 35.59 13.83 -16.52
N GLU A 482 36.70 13.09 -16.30
CA GLU A 482 38.04 13.71 -16.20
C GLU A 482 39.16 12.64 -16.25
N LEU A 483 39.33 11.97 -17.39
CA LEU A 483 40.52 11.16 -17.64
C LEU A 483 40.85 11.03 -19.13
N LEU A 484 40.85 12.17 -19.81
CA LEU A 484 41.67 12.36 -21.01
C LEU A 484 42.77 13.34 -20.62
N GLY A 485 44.00 12.83 -20.59
CA GLY A 485 45.17 13.64 -20.35
C GLY A 485 45.34 14.65 -21.48
N ASP A 486 45.29 15.93 -21.12
CA ASP A 486 45.86 16.98 -21.96
C ASP A 486 47.39 16.82 -21.91
N GLU A 487 47.93 16.23 -22.96
CA GLU A 487 49.29 16.53 -23.40
C GLU A 487 49.34 18.03 -23.71
N SER A 488 49.98 18.81 -22.83
CA SER A 488 50.57 20.09 -23.22
C SER A 488 52.02 20.10 -22.80
N ASP A 489 52.87 19.88 -23.81
CA ASP A 489 54.23 20.38 -23.84
C ASP A 489 54.20 21.91 -23.62
N GLU A 490 55.05 22.42 -22.73
CA GLU A 490 56.09 23.43 -23.05
C GLU A 490 56.63 24.15 -21.79
N GLU A 491 57.97 24.12 -21.69
CA GLU A 491 58.89 25.14 -21.16
C GLU A 491 58.78 25.63 -19.70
N VAL A 492 59.69 25.18 -18.82
CA VAL A 492 61.01 25.81 -18.48
C VAL A 492 61.70 25.00 -17.39
#